data_AF-A0A0Q9A6E2-F1
#
_entry.id   AF-A0A0Q9A6E2-F1
#
_cell.length_a   1.000
_cell.length_b   1.000
_cell.length_c   1.000
_cell.angle_alpha   90.00
_cell.angle_beta   90.00
_cell.angle_gamma   90.00
#
_symmetry.space_group_name_H-M   'P 1'
#
loop_
_entity.id
_entity.type
_entity.pdbx_description
1 polymer ?
#
loop_
_entity_poly.entity_id
_entity_poly.type
_entity_poly.pdbx_seq_one_letter_code
_entity_poly.pdbx_strand_id
1 'polypeptide(L)'
;MPSRYERIRADLTHAETAPSANEALQHLRSVLTQVGQLLDEQLARAVVDDEMSIAAAGKSAGLTENAVGPRLASTPRLSPYVSSGDRITAEDVKRARNDKHAKTPLPPAPPAEPMRFKPRRNSKPR
;
A
#
# COMPACT_ATOMS: atom_id res chain seq x y z
N MET A 1 14.77 -11.69 9.93
CA MET A 1 13.31 -11.49 9.79
C MET A 1 12.86 -12.20 8.53
N PRO A 2 11.86 -13.11 8.59
CA PRO A 2 11.43 -13.86 7.42
C PRO A 2 10.92 -12.91 6.32
N SER A 3 11.19 -13.27 5.07
CA SER A 3 10.72 -12.50 3.92
C SER A 3 9.18 -12.41 3.92
N ARG A 4 8.59 -11.39 3.29
CA ARG A 4 7.12 -11.28 3.25
C ARG A 4 6.49 -12.49 2.53
N TYR A 5 7.16 -13.04 1.53
CA TYR A 5 6.75 -14.27 0.86
C TYR A 5 6.79 -15.50 1.77
N GLU A 6 7.80 -15.65 2.63
CA GLU A 6 7.83 -16.71 3.64
C GLU A 6 6.66 -16.62 4.61
N ARG A 7 6.33 -15.41 5.08
CA ARG A 7 5.18 -15.18 5.97
C ARG A 7 3.86 -15.55 5.31
N ILE A 8 3.67 -15.18 4.04
CA ILE A 8 2.48 -15.57 3.27
C ILE A 8 2.38 -17.09 3.14
N ARG A 9 3.48 -17.77 2.80
CA ARG A 9 3.48 -19.24 2.71
C ARG A 9 3.16 -19.88 4.06
N ALA A 10 3.73 -19.38 5.15
CA ALA A 10 3.45 -19.88 6.49
C ALA A 10 1.98 -19.68 6.89
N ASP A 11 1.40 -18.50 6.64
CA ASP A 11 -0.02 -18.25 6.92
C ASP A 11 -0.93 -19.15 6.05
N LEU A 12 -0.56 -19.43 4.80
CA LEU A 12 -1.28 -20.41 3.98
C LEU A 12 -1.20 -21.82 4.56
N THR A 13 -0.02 -22.28 4.99
CA THR A 13 0.13 -23.57 5.69
C THR A 13 -0.73 -23.62 6.95
N HIS A 14 -0.71 -22.57 7.77
CA HIS A 14 -1.51 -22.51 8.98
C HIS A 14 -3.02 -22.50 8.70
N ALA A 15 -3.46 -21.82 7.64
CA ALA A 15 -4.86 -21.84 7.22
C ALA A 15 -5.32 -23.24 6.79
N GLU A 16 -4.48 -23.97 6.05
CA GLU A 16 -4.76 -25.31 5.56
C GLU A 16 -4.85 -26.34 6.70
N THR A 17 -3.99 -26.23 7.71
CA THR A 17 -3.95 -27.14 8.86
C THR A 17 -4.78 -26.66 10.06
N ALA A 18 -5.54 -25.58 9.92
CA ALA A 18 -6.25 -24.98 11.04
C ALA A 18 -7.31 -25.94 11.63
N PRO A 19 -7.41 -26.07 12.96
CA PRO A 19 -8.36 -26.96 13.62
C PRO A 19 -9.82 -26.46 13.50
N SER A 20 -10.03 -25.20 13.10
CA SER A 20 -11.36 -24.61 12.93
C SER A 20 -11.42 -23.63 11.76
N ALA A 21 -12.61 -23.44 11.20
CA ALA A 21 -12.84 -22.46 10.13
C ALA A 21 -12.54 -21.02 10.59
N ASN A 22 -12.77 -20.68 11.86
CA ASN A 22 -12.47 -19.36 12.39
C ASN A 22 -10.97 -19.06 12.37
N GLU A 23 -10.13 -20.03 12.78
CA GLU A 23 -8.68 -19.89 12.72
C GLU A 23 -8.18 -19.82 11.27
N ALA A 24 -8.73 -20.65 10.38
CA ALA A 24 -8.42 -20.58 8.96
C ALA A 24 -8.71 -19.18 8.37
N LEU A 25 -9.86 -18.58 8.72
CA LEU A 25 -10.24 -17.24 8.25
C LEU A 25 -9.26 -16.15 8.74
N GLN A 26 -8.73 -16.25 9.95
CA GLN A 26 -7.75 -15.29 10.47
C GLN A 26 -6.44 -15.34 9.68
N HIS A 27 -5.92 -16.54 9.41
CA HIS A 27 -4.72 -16.71 8.59
C HIS A 27 -4.94 -16.27 7.14
N LEU A 28 -6.07 -16.64 6.51
CA LEU A 28 -6.41 -16.19 5.16
C LEU A 28 -6.56 -14.66 5.08
N ARG A 29 -7.09 -14.02 6.13
CA ARG A 29 -7.15 -12.56 6.19
C ARG A 29 -5.76 -11.94 6.24
N SER A 30 -4.83 -12.52 7.01
CA SER A 30 -3.42 -12.10 7.03
C SER A 30 -2.79 -12.19 5.64
N VAL A 31 -3.02 -13.32 4.93
CA VAL A 31 -2.56 -13.52 3.55
C VAL A 31 -3.09 -12.42 2.63
N LEU A 32 -4.40 -12.15 2.65
CA LEU A 32 -5.01 -11.12 1.82
C LEU A 32 -4.38 -9.74 2.07
N THR A 33 -4.14 -9.38 3.33
CA THR A 33 -3.50 -8.11 3.68
C THR A 33 -2.06 -8.06 3.14
N GLN A 34 -1.27 -9.10 3.36
CA GLN A 34 0.14 -9.13 2.93
C GLN A 34 0.29 -9.15 1.40
N VAL A 35 -0.52 -9.94 0.71
CA VAL A 35 -0.55 -9.99 -0.76
C VAL A 35 -1.04 -8.67 -1.32
N GLY A 36 -2.05 -8.04 -0.71
CA GLY A 36 -2.52 -6.71 -1.12
C GLY A 36 -1.41 -5.65 -1.08
N GLN A 37 -0.62 -5.63 0.00
CA GLN A 37 0.53 -4.73 0.12
C GLN A 37 1.64 -5.05 -0.90
N LEU A 38 1.92 -6.34 -1.17
CA LEU A 38 2.87 -6.72 -2.22
C LEU A 38 2.40 -6.29 -3.60
N LEU A 39 1.10 -6.42 -3.88
CA LEU A 39 0.50 -5.99 -5.13
C LEU A 39 0.70 -4.49 -5.32
N ASP A 40 0.41 -3.68 -4.29
CA ASP A 40 0.60 -2.23 -4.34
C ASP A 40 2.09 -1.86 -4.57
N GLU A 41 3.02 -2.53 -3.89
CA GLU A 41 4.45 -2.34 -4.09
C GLU A 41 4.91 -2.70 -5.51
N GLN A 42 4.43 -3.82 -6.07
CA GLN A 42 4.74 -4.19 -7.46
C GLN A 42 4.08 -3.24 -8.45
N LEU A 43 2.88 -2.73 -8.16
CA LEU A 43 2.21 -1.74 -8.99
C LEU A 43 3.03 -0.44 -9.07
N ALA A 44 3.54 0.03 -7.93
CA ALA A 44 4.43 1.20 -7.89
C ALA A 44 5.76 0.96 -8.63
N ARG A 45 6.33 -0.25 -8.56
CA ARG A 45 7.51 -0.63 -9.36
C ARG A 45 7.19 -0.65 -10.84
N ALA A 46 6.12 -1.31 -11.27
CA ALA A 46 5.76 -1.36 -12.68
C ALA A 46 5.56 0.04 -13.29
N VAL A 47 4.94 0.94 -12.52
CA VAL A 47 4.67 2.30 -12.98
C VAL A 47 5.91 3.22 -12.95
N VAL A 48 6.82 3.07 -11.98
CA VAL A 48 7.99 3.96 -11.84
C VAL A 48 9.25 3.37 -12.46
N ASP A 49 9.46 2.06 -12.29
CA ASP A 49 10.65 1.37 -12.76
C ASP A 49 10.57 0.91 -14.20
N ASP A 50 9.50 0.19 -14.51
CA ASP A 50 9.27 -0.38 -15.83
C ASP A 50 8.52 0.60 -16.75
N GLU A 51 8.23 1.80 -16.23
CA GLU A 51 7.55 2.91 -16.89
C GLU A 51 6.19 2.57 -17.52
N MET A 52 5.57 1.47 -17.09
CA MET A 52 4.24 1.06 -17.54
C MET A 52 3.21 2.13 -17.19
N SER A 53 2.21 2.34 -18.07
CA SER A 53 1.13 3.30 -17.78
C SER A 53 0.28 2.83 -16.60
N ILE A 54 -0.31 3.78 -15.86
CA ILE A 54 -1.20 3.51 -14.72
C ILE A 54 -2.33 2.55 -15.13
N ALA A 55 -2.94 2.78 -16.31
CA ALA A 55 -4.00 1.95 -16.85
C ALA A 55 -3.53 0.52 -17.18
N ALA A 56 -2.37 0.36 -17.82
CA ALA A 56 -1.83 -0.96 -18.15
C ALA A 56 -1.41 -1.75 -16.89
N ALA A 57 -0.85 -1.05 -15.90
CA ALA A 57 -0.53 -1.60 -14.60
C ALA A 57 -1.78 -2.08 -13.84
N GLY A 58 -2.81 -1.22 -13.79
CA GLY A 58 -4.10 -1.57 -13.22
C GLY A 58 -4.72 -2.80 -13.89
N LYS A 59 -4.78 -2.80 -15.24
CA LYS A 59 -5.29 -3.93 -16.02
C LYS A 59 -4.55 -5.23 -15.72
N SER A 60 -3.21 -5.19 -15.64
CA SER A 60 -2.38 -6.35 -15.34
C SER A 60 -2.61 -6.89 -13.92
N ALA A 61 -2.92 -6.00 -12.98
CA ALA A 61 -3.25 -6.34 -11.60
C ALA A 61 -4.73 -6.71 -11.38
N GLY A 62 -5.57 -6.72 -12.44
CA GLY A 62 -7.01 -6.96 -12.32
C GLY A 62 -7.76 -5.83 -11.61
N LEU A 63 -7.19 -4.62 -11.58
CA LEU A 63 -7.76 -3.43 -10.94
C LEU A 63 -8.40 -2.51 -11.98
N THR A 64 -9.48 -1.86 -11.58
CA THR A 64 -10.02 -0.72 -12.32
C THR A 64 -9.12 0.49 -12.16
N GLU A 65 -9.07 1.37 -13.16
CA GLU A 65 -8.18 2.53 -13.17
C GLU A 65 -8.36 3.44 -11.93
N ASN A 66 -9.61 3.65 -11.49
CA ASN A 66 -9.93 4.45 -10.30
C ASN A 66 -9.43 3.84 -8.98
N ALA A 67 -9.14 2.53 -8.94
CA ALA A 67 -8.61 1.86 -7.77
C ALA A 67 -7.08 1.99 -7.66
N VAL A 68 -6.40 2.29 -8.76
CA VAL A 68 -4.92 2.32 -8.82
C VAL A 68 -4.36 3.55 -8.10
N GLY A 69 -4.91 4.74 -8.34
CA GLY A 69 -4.39 5.99 -7.77
C GLY A 69 -4.25 5.97 -6.24
N PRO A 70 -5.31 5.61 -5.48
CA PRO A 70 -5.23 5.49 -4.02
C PRO A 70 -4.27 4.39 -3.55
N ARG A 71 -4.18 3.27 -4.28
CA ARG A 71 -3.25 2.18 -3.97
C ARG A 71 -1.79 2.58 -4.15
N LEU A 72 -1.48 3.31 -5.21
CA LEU A 72 -0.13 3.86 -5.40
C LEU A 72 0.22 4.86 -4.28
N ALA A 73 -0.73 5.67 -3.84
CA ALA A 73 -0.53 6.65 -2.77
C ALA A 73 -0.20 6.03 -1.41
N SER A 74 -0.62 4.78 -1.14
CA SER A 74 -0.28 4.07 0.09
C SER A 74 1.13 3.48 0.10
N THR A 75 1.82 3.46 -1.06
CA THR A 75 3.14 2.86 -1.17
C THR A 75 4.24 3.84 -0.72
N PRO A 76 5.30 3.37 -0.02
CA PRO A 76 6.43 4.23 0.36
C PRO A 76 7.12 4.91 -0.83
N ARG A 77 7.00 4.32 -2.02
CA ARG A 77 7.65 4.78 -3.23
C ARG A 77 6.99 6.01 -3.84
N LEU A 78 5.66 6.08 -3.78
CA LEU A 78 4.88 7.14 -4.42
C LEU A 78 4.17 8.05 -3.42
N SER A 79 3.99 7.63 -2.15
CA SER A 79 3.41 8.48 -1.11
C SER A 79 4.05 9.87 -0.97
N PRO A 80 5.38 10.07 -1.14
CA PRO A 80 5.98 11.41 -1.07
C PRO A 80 5.61 12.33 -2.25
N TYR A 81 5.09 11.74 -3.33
CA TYR A 81 4.76 12.44 -4.58
C TYR A 81 3.30 12.85 -4.66
N VAL A 82 2.45 12.46 -3.70
CA VAL A 82 1.03 12.83 -3.69
C VAL A 82 0.91 14.36 -3.59
N SER A 83 0.50 15.00 -4.68
CA SER A 83 0.35 16.46 -4.75
C SER A 83 -1.06 16.94 -4.41
N SER A 84 -2.09 16.11 -4.64
CA SER A 84 -3.49 16.49 -4.41
C SER A 84 -4.33 15.33 -3.86
N GLY A 85 -4.91 15.53 -2.67
CA GLY A 85 -5.80 14.56 -2.02
C GLY A 85 -5.08 13.26 -1.64
N ASP A 86 -5.79 12.13 -1.77
CA ASP A 86 -5.32 10.80 -1.32
C ASP A 86 -5.00 9.85 -2.48
N ARG A 87 -4.63 10.37 -3.66
CA ARG A 87 -4.39 9.56 -4.86
C ARG A 87 -3.20 10.06 -5.66
N ILE A 88 -2.51 9.12 -6.32
CA ILE A 88 -1.47 9.42 -7.28
C ILE A 88 -2.07 9.70 -8.65
N THR A 89 -1.58 10.79 -9.26
CA THR A 89 -1.92 11.20 -10.63
C THR A 89 -0.79 10.87 -11.61
N ALA A 90 -1.04 11.03 -12.91
CA ALA A 90 -0.03 10.84 -13.94
C ALA A 90 1.14 11.83 -13.81
N GLU A 91 0.89 13.08 -13.41
CA GLU A 91 1.94 14.08 -13.19
C GLU A 91 2.82 13.72 -11.97
N ASP A 92 2.24 13.17 -10.90
CA ASP A 92 3.00 12.69 -9.74
C ASP A 92 3.93 11.54 -10.14
N VAL A 93 3.44 10.60 -10.96
CA VAL A 93 4.26 9.51 -11.51
C VAL A 93 5.39 10.06 -12.40
N LYS A 94 5.08 11.02 -13.27
CA LYS A 94 6.07 11.64 -14.15
C LYS A 94 7.18 12.31 -13.34
N ARG A 95 6.82 13.04 -12.27
CA ARG A 95 7.79 13.62 -11.33
C ARG A 95 8.64 12.54 -10.66
N ALA A 96 8.02 11.46 -10.17
CA ALA A 96 8.74 10.35 -9.54
C ALA A 96 9.73 9.66 -10.50
N ARG A 97 9.36 9.49 -11.78
CA ARG A 97 10.26 8.97 -12.82
C ARG A 97 11.42 9.93 -13.09
N ASN A 98 11.15 11.22 -13.21
CA ASN A 98 12.19 12.23 -13.43
C ASN A 98 13.21 12.23 -12.29
N ASP A 99 12.75 12.23 -11.03
CA ASP A 99 13.61 12.18 -9.85
C ASP A 99 14.41 10.87 -9.78
N LYS A 100 13.80 9.74 -10.16
CA LYS A 100 14.52 8.45 -10.30
C LYS A 100 15.65 8.56 -11.33
N HIS A 101 15.37 9.10 -12.52
CA HIS A 101 16.37 9.29 -13.58
C HIS A 101 17.49 10.24 -13.15
N ALA A 102 17.15 11.29 -12.40
CA ALA A 102 18.12 12.22 -11.79
C ALA A 102 18.90 11.61 -10.61
N LYS A 103 18.60 10.37 -10.20
CA LYS A 103 19.14 9.70 -9.01
C LYS A 103 18.90 10.46 -7.71
N THR A 104 17.81 11.22 -7.65
CA THR A 104 17.38 12.02 -6.49
C THR A 104 15.91 11.73 -6.12
N PRO A 105 15.53 10.45 -5.91
CA PRO A 105 14.16 10.13 -5.48
C PRO A 105 13.86 10.76 -4.12
N LEU A 106 12.62 11.19 -3.92
CA LEU A 106 12.17 11.67 -2.62
C LEU A 106 12.26 10.53 -1.59
N PRO A 107 12.69 10.83 -0.35
CA PRO A 107 12.68 9.84 0.71
C PRO A 107 11.25 9.40 1.03
N PRO A 108 11.03 8.15 1.46
CA PRO A 108 9.71 7.68 1.84
C PRO A 108 9.12 8.56 2.93
N ALA A 109 7.81 8.82 2.85
CA ALA A 109 7.13 9.64 3.83
C ALA A 109 7.23 8.99 5.23
N PRO A 110 7.43 9.78 6.30
CA PRO A 110 7.43 9.24 7.64
C PRO A 110 6.07 8.61 7.96
N PRO A 111 6.03 7.53 8.77
CA PRO A 111 4.77 6.93 9.18
C PRO A 111 3.90 7.96 9.90
N ALA A 112 2.59 7.93 9.64
CA ALA A 112 1.64 8.82 10.29
C ALA A 112 1.70 8.64 11.81
N GLU A 113 1.69 9.75 12.56
CA GLU A 113 1.69 9.69 14.01
C GLU A 113 0.43 8.96 14.51
N PRO A 114 0.57 8.04 15.49
CA PRO A 114 -0.57 7.32 16.04
C PRO A 114 -1.57 8.31 16.65
N MET A 115 -2.83 8.18 16.27
CA MET A 115 -3.91 9.02 16.80
C MET A 115 -3.94 8.93 18.32
N ARG A 116 -3.70 10.06 18.99
CA ARG A 116 -3.80 10.14 20.44
C ARG A 116 -5.23 10.44 20.83
N PHE A 117 -5.76 9.65 21.77
CA PHE A 117 -7.05 9.95 22.38
C PHE A 117 -6.98 11.34 23.04
N LYS A 118 -7.84 12.26 22.62
CA LYS A 118 -7.97 13.59 23.21
C LYS A 118 -9.21 13.58 24.12
N PRO A 119 -9.05 13.61 25.47
CA PRO A 119 -10.17 13.67 26.38
C PRO A 119 -11.08 14.85 26.04
N ARG A 120 -12.41 14.62 26.04
CA ARG A 120 -13.38 15.69 25.84
C ARG A 120 -13.33 16.65 27.04
N ARG A 121 -13.26 17.96 26.78
CA ARG A 121 -13.25 18.99 27.83
C ARG A 121 -14.68 19.07 28.42
N ASN A 122 -14.85 18.72 29.68
CA ASN A 122 -16.12 18.95 30.40
C ASN A 122 -16.23 20.44 30.71
N SER A 123 -16.94 21.22 29.89
CA SER A 123 -17.43 22.53 30.31
C SER A 123 -18.58 22.30 31.28
N LYS A 124 -18.41 22.69 32.55
CA LYS A 124 -19.49 22.67 33.54
C LYS A 124 -20.66 23.54 33.03
N PRO A 125 -21.91 23.04 33.03
CA PRO A 125 -23.07 23.93 32.92
C PRO A 125 -23.10 24.84 34.16
N ARG A 126 -23.41 26.11 33.91
CA ARG A 126 -23.47 27.18 34.91
C ARG A 126 -24.78 27.13 35.68
#